data_AF-A0AAX3WHQ2-F1
#
_entry.id   AF-A0AAX3WHQ2-F1
#
_cell.length_a   1.000
_cell.length_b   1.000
_cell.length_c   1.000
_cell.angle_alpha   90.00
_cell.angle_beta   90.00
_cell.angle_gamma   90.00
#
_symmetry.space_group_name_H-M   'P 1'
#
loop_
_entity.id
_entity.type
_entity.pdbx_description
1 polymer ?
#
loop_
_entity_poly.entity_id
_entity_poly.type
_entity_poly.pdbx_seq_one_letter_code
_entity_poly.pdbx_strand_id
1 'polypeptide(L)'
;MSLSTFSDDRPSGRPLGATRGRPSLRRLWPSDGPAVHAFFLRLDPETRASRFMAAVGDRAAVAYAAQAMVAPGLIVGVFVDGTLRAIGELRPFGPGQADARRAEAALTVERGFRRAGLGLKLLRRLAEAARNRGLVELRLRCLPHNVAMRRLVAGLGAELRLSEGESEGAIRLPQPTPLSLWREGIEAALDFNLAVVTMPRSRSLPLPCLPPFLARAA
;
A
#
# COMPACT_ATOMS: atom_id res chain seq x y z
N MET A 1 -51.87 -34.90 -3.55
CA MET A 1 -51.52 -33.61 -4.16
C MET A 1 -50.70 -32.80 -3.16
N SER A 2 -49.71 -32.06 -3.66
CA SER A 2 -48.75 -31.17 -2.98
C SER A 2 -47.40 -31.80 -2.59
N LEU A 3 -46.50 -31.76 -3.58
CA LEU A 3 -45.04 -31.84 -3.42
C LEU A 3 -44.54 -30.41 -3.16
N SER A 4 -44.06 -30.14 -1.95
CA SER A 4 -43.41 -28.88 -1.62
C SER A 4 -41.93 -28.95 -2.01
N THR A 5 -41.59 -28.26 -3.08
CA THR A 5 -40.24 -28.00 -3.56
C THR A 5 -39.44 -27.20 -2.52
N PHE A 6 -38.45 -27.82 -1.89
CA PHE A 6 -37.37 -27.11 -1.21
C PHE A 6 -36.44 -26.53 -2.29
N SER A 7 -36.39 -25.21 -2.40
CA SER A 7 -35.36 -24.52 -3.18
C SER A 7 -34.00 -24.75 -2.53
N ASP A 8 -33.15 -25.52 -3.22
CA ASP A 8 -31.72 -25.67 -2.94
C ASP A 8 -31.01 -24.39 -3.40
N ASP A 9 -30.97 -23.39 -2.51
CA ASP A 9 -30.27 -22.13 -2.73
C ASP A 9 -28.75 -22.33 -2.48
N ARG A 10 -28.11 -23.08 -3.37
CA ARG A 10 -26.65 -23.22 -3.39
C ARG A 10 -26.04 -21.92 -3.93
N PRO A 11 -25.13 -21.25 -3.20
CA PRO A 11 -24.42 -20.09 -3.74
C PRO A 11 -23.62 -20.53 -4.97
N SER A 12 -23.96 -19.89 -6.09
CA SER A 12 -23.41 -20.13 -7.42
C SER A 12 -21.88 -20.13 -7.41
N GLY A 13 -21.34 -21.11 -8.14
CA GLY A 13 -19.93 -21.44 -8.20
C GLY A 13 -19.04 -20.23 -8.50
N ARG A 14 -18.05 -20.05 -7.63
CA ARG A 14 -16.87 -19.24 -7.92
C ARG A 14 -16.14 -19.86 -9.13
N PRO A 15 -15.90 -19.13 -10.24
CA PRO A 15 -15.05 -19.66 -11.29
C PRO A 15 -13.63 -19.84 -10.71
N LEU A 16 -13.26 -21.11 -10.54
CA LEU A 16 -11.88 -21.55 -10.35
C LEU A 16 -11.16 -21.32 -11.68
N GLY A 17 -10.05 -20.57 -11.66
CA GLY A 17 -9.05 -20.70 -12.72
C GLY A 17 -8.91 -19.56 -13.73
N ALA A 18 -9.12 -18.29 -13.38
CA ALA A 18 -8.31 -17.25 -14.01
C ALA A 18 -6.89 -17.39 -13.43
N THR A 19 -5.94 -17.89 -14.21
CA THR A 19 -4.51 -17.90 -13.88
C THR A 19 -4.08 -16.45 -13.70
N ARG A 20 -4.19 -15.95 -12.46
CA ARG A 20 -3.68 -14.64 -12.09
C ARG A 20 -2.19 -14.63 -12.40
N GLY A 21 -1.69 -13.60 -13.08
CA GLY A 21 -0.27 -13.47 -13.33
C GLY A 21 0.54 -13.58 -12.04
N ARG A 22 1.82 -13.95 -12.16
CA ARG A 22 2.71 -14.03 -11.00
C ARG A 22 2.80 -12.65 -10.34
N PRO A 23 2.53 -12.52 -9.03
CA PRO A 23 2.57 -11.24 -8.35
C PRO A 23 4.02 -10.72 -8.25
N SER A 24 4.28 -9.56 -8.87
CA SER A 24 5.55 -8.86 -8.78
C SER A 24 5.49 -7.77 -7.71
N LEU A 25 6.41 -7.82 -6.75
CA LEU A 25 6.53 -6.83 -5.68
C LEU A 25 7.69 -5.89 -6.00
N ARG A 26 7.46 -4.57 -5.92
CA ARG A 26 8.49 -3.54 -6.16
C ARG A 26 8.23 -2.26 -5.39
N ARG A 27 9.27 -1.44 -5.21
CA ARG A 27 9.16 -0.04 -4.79
C ARG A 27 8.36 0.76 -5.83
N LEU A 28 7.56 1.69 -5.31
CA LEU A 28 6.87 2.70 -6.12
C LEU A 28 7.62 4.02 -6.10
N TRP A 29 7.56 4.73 -7.22
CA TRP A 29 8.19 6.02 -7.48
C TRP A 29 7.14 7.04 -7.92
N PRO A 30 7.42 8.36 -7.90
CA PRO A 30 6.43 9.37 -8.29
C PRO A 30 5.75 9.13 -9.64
N SER A 31 6.45 8.50 -10.60
CA SER A 31 5.88 8.10 -11.90
C SER A 31 4.76 7.05 -11.81
N ASP A 32 4.67 6.30 -10.71
CA ASP A 32 3.60 5.34 -10.42
C ASP A 32 2.31 5.99 -9.89
N GLY A 33 2.29 7.32 -9.72
CA GLY A 33 1.13 8.08 -9.25
C GLY A 33 -0.19 7.69 -9.91
N PRO A 34 -0.28 7.55 -11.25
CA PRO A 34 -1.51 7.09 -11.92
C PRO A 34 -1.98 5.69 -11.46
N ALA A 35 -1.05 4.76 -11.22
CA ALA A 35 -1.38 3.41 -10.75
C ALA A 35 -1.89 3.42 -9.31
N VAL A 36 -1.30 4.24 -8.44
CA VAL A 36 -1.74 4.43 -7.05
C VAL A 36 -3.10 5.10 -6.98
N HIS A 37 -3.32 6.14 -7.79
CA HIS A 37 -4.61 6.79 -7.94
C HIS A 37 -5.72 5.80 -8.34
N ALA A 38 -5.48 5.04 -9.42
CA ALA A 38 -6.42 4.04 -9.90
C ALA A 38 -6.65 2.92 -8.86
N PHE A 39 -5.63 2.56 -8.08
CA PHE A 39 -5.78 1.58 -7.00
C PHE A 39 -6.74 2.05 -5.90
N PHE A 40 -6.57 3.26 -5.38
CA PHE A 40 -7.43 3.78 -4.30
C PHE A 40 -8.89 3.97 -4.75
N LEU A 41 -9.12 4.35 -6.01
CA LEU A 41 -10.47 4.45 -6.59
C LEU A 41 -11.17 3.09 -6.73
N ARG A 42 -10.43 2.01 -7.00
CA ARG A 42 -11.01 0.66 -7.11
C ARG A 42 -11.35 0.00 -5.77
N LEU A 43 -10.88 0.55 -4.65
CA LEU A 43 -11.13 -0.06 -3.34
C LEU A 43 -12.62 0.00 -2.99
N ASP A 44 -13.14 -1.12 -2.50
CA ASP A 44 -14.48 -1.18 -1.95
C ASP A 44 -14.58 -0.34 -0.65
N PRO A 45 -15.78 0.16 -0.28
CA PRO A 45 -15.96 1.04 0.87
C PRO A 45 -15.42 0.47 2.19
N GLU A 46 -15.57 -0.84 2.41
CA GLU A 46 -15.07 -1.53 3.61
C GLU A 46 -13.53 -1.50 3.68
N THR A 47 -12.85 -1.85 2.58
CA THR A 47 -11.39 -1.79 2.50
C THR A 47 -10.87 -0.37 2.70
N ARG A 48 -11.57 0.61 2.11
CA ARG A 48 -11.22 2.01 2.24
C ARG A 48 -11.39 2.51 3.67
N ALA A 49 -12.52 2.18 4.31
CA ALA A 49 -12.78 2.51 5.71
C ALA A 49 -11.74 1.89 6.65
N SER A 50 -11.36 0.63 6.41
CA SER A 50 -10.33 -0.04 7.19
C SER A 50 -8.96 0.61 7.06
N ARG A 51 -8.60 1.11 5.87
CA ARG A 51 -7.31 1.75 5.59
C ARG A 51 -7.17 3.15 6.19
N PHE A 52 -8.25 3.92 6.17
CA PHE A 52 -8.25 5.30 6.66
C PHE A 52 -8.84 5.44 8.05
N MET A 53 -9.32 4.34 8.64
CA MET A 53 -10.00 4.31 9.94
C MET A 53 -11.22 5.24 9.99
N ALA A 54 -11.78 5.57 8.82
CA ALA A 54 -12.87 6.50 8.62
C ALA A 54 -13.54 6.25 7.25
N ALA A 55 -14.81 6.62 7.10
CA ALA A 55 -15.45 6.62 5.79
C ALA A 55 -14.83 7.70 4.89
N VAL A 56 -14.28 7.29 3.75
CA VAL A 56 -13.55 8.18 2.83
C VAL A 56 -14.15 8.10 1.42
N GLY A 57 -14.62 9.25 0.91
CA GLY A 57 -15.10 9.37 -0.48
C GLY A 57 -13.96 9.43 -1.51
N ASP A 58 -14.31 9.32 -2.79
CA ASP A 58 -13.35 9.28 -3.89
C ASP A 58 -12.41 10.51 -3.91
N ARG A 59 -12.95 11.72 -3.72
CA ARG A 59 -12.16 12.95 -3.70
C ARG A 59 -11.04 12.91 -2.65
N ALA A 60 -11.34 12.43 -1.45
CA ALA A 60 -10.37 12.33 -0.37
C ALA A 60 -9.36 11.20 -0.61
N ALA A 61 -9.80 10.07 -1.18
CA ALA A 61 -8.90 8.97 -1.58
C ALA A 61 -7.91 9.40 -2.68
N VAL A 62 -8.36 10.20 -3.64
CA VAL A 62 -7.54 10.78 -4.71
C VAL A 62 -6.52 11.78 -4.16
N ALA A 63 -6.97 12.70 -3.31
CA ALA A 63 -6.09 13.66 -2.65
C ALA A 63 -5.00 12.95 -1.83
N TYR A 64 -5.38 11.89 -1.10
CA TYR A 64 -4.44 11.05 -0.38
C TYR A 64 -3.43 10.38 -1.31
N ALA A 65 -3.88 9.76 -2.41
CA ALA A 65 -3.00 9.07 -3.35
C ALA A 65 -1.92 10.00 -3.92
N ALA A 66 -2.28 11.25 -4.24
CA ALA A 66 -1.33 12.26 -4.70
C ALA A 66 -0.31 12.63 -3.61
N GLN A 67 -0.78 12.87 -2.38
CA GLN A 67 0.08 13.23 -1.26
C GLN A 67 1.01 12.09 -0.84
N ALA A 68 0.53 10.85 -0.87
CA ALA A 68 1.30 9.67 -0.48
C ALA A 68 2.59 9.56 -1.30
N MET A 69 2.54 9.83 -2.61
CA MET A 69 3.69 9.67 -3.51
C MET A 69 4.81 10.69 -3.28
N VAL A 70 4.51 11.83 -2.64
CA VAL A 70 5.50 12.89 -2.35
C VAL A 70 5.91 12.95 -0.88
N ALA A 71 5.12 12.33 0.01
CA ALA A 71 5.43 12.27 1.43
C ALA A 71 6.71 11.44 1.68
N PRO A 72 7.53 11.79 2.71
CA PRO A 72 8.70 11.02 3.08
C PRO A 72 8.34 9.59 3.49
N GLY A 73 9.23 8.64 3.20
CA GLY A 73 9.04 7.23 3.51
C GLY A 73 9.27 6.33 2.29
N LEU A 74 8.77 5.10 2.41
CA LEU A 74 8.84 4.08 1.36
C LEU A 74 7.44 3.59 1.03
N ILE A 75 7.15 3.44 -0.26
CA ILE A 75 5.95 2.78 -0.75
C ILE A 75 6.37 1.59 -1.60
N VAL A 76 5.75 0.43 -1.36
CA VAL A 76 5.92 -0.78 -2.16
C VAL A 76 4.57 -1.25 -2.67
N GLY A 77 4.54 -1.71 -3.91
CA GLY A 77 3.34 -2.21 -4.58
C GLY A 77 3.48 -3.65 -5.01
N VAL A 78 2.37 -4.38 -5.02
CA VAL A 78 2.26 -5.68 -5.69
C VAL A 78 1.40 -5.53 -6.93
N PHE A 79 1.99 -5.83 -8.08
CA PHE A 79 1.31 -5.85 -9.36
C PHE A 79 0.93 -7.28 -9.73
N VAL A 80 -0.25 -7.44 -10.29
CA VAL A 80 -0.73 -8.67 -10.92
C VAL A 80 -1.29 -8.29 -12.28
N ASP A 81 -0.75 -8.90 -13.34
CA ASP A 81 -1.11 -8.59 -14.73
C ASP A 81 -0.99 -7.08 -15.03
N GLY A 82 0.15 -6.48 -14.65
CA GLY A 82 0.44 -5.06 -14.83
C GLY A 82 -0.40 -4.09 -13.97
N THR A 83 -1.35 -4.60 -13.19
CA THR A 83 -2.24 -3.78 -12.37
C THR A 83 -1.83 -3.80 -10.91
N LEU A 84 -1.74 -2.64 -10.26
CA LEU A 84 -1.48 -2.54 -8.82
C LEU A 84 -2.67 -3.13 -8.03
N ARG A 85 -2.43 -4.18 -7.24
CA ARG A 85 -3.45 -4.92 -6.46
C ARG A 85 -3.26 -4.85 -4.95
N ALA A 86 -2.08 -4.45 -4.50
CA ALA A 86 -1.81 -4.21 -3.10
C ALA A 86 -0.73 -3.15 -2.93
N ILE A 87 -0.81 -2.37 -1.86
CA ILE A 87 0.16 -1.34 -1.52
C ILE A 87 0.56 -1.47 -0.06
N GLY A 88 1.83 -1.23 0.23
CA GLY A 88 2.39 -1.12 1.57
C GLY A 88 3.15 0.19 1.69
N GLU A 89 2.89 0.93 2.74
CA GLU A 89 3.51 2.22 3.03
C GLU A 89 4.27 2.13 4.35
N LEU A 90 5.48 2.66 4.38
CA LEU A 90 6.32 2.81 5.56
C LEU A 90 6.62 4.30 5.74
N ARG A 91 6.12 4.88 6.83
CA ARG A 91 6.22 6.31 7.12
C ARG A 91 6.95 6.53 8.44
N PRO A 92 7.90 7.47 8.54
CA PRO A 92 8.52 7.82 9.81
C PRO A 92 7.48 8.25 10.85
N PHE A 93 7.69 7.91 12.12
CA PHE A 93 6.77 8.22 13.22
C PHE A 93 7.54 8.71 14.46
N GLY A 94 7.10 9.82 15.07
CA GLY A 94 7.65 10.33 16.35
C GLY A 94 7.96 11.84 16.35
N PRO A 95 8.11 12.46 17.54
CA PRO A 95 8.48 13.86 17.68
C PRO A 95 9.96 14.05 17.31
N GLY A 96 10.23 14.87 16.29
CA GLY A 96 11.58 15.15 15.80
C GLY A 96 12.03 14.17 14.71
N GLN A 97 12.10 14.66 13.47
CA GLN A 97 12.52 13.90 12.29
C GLN A 97 13.98 13.37 12.39
N ALA A 98 14.77 13.93 13.31
CA ALA A 98 16.19 13.63 13.50
C ALA A 98 16.46 12.37 14.35
N ASP A 99 15.49 11.91 15.16
CA ASP A 99 15.69 10.78 16.09
C ASP A 99 14.58 9.72 16.04
N ALA A 100 13.73 9.80 15.00
CA ALA A 100 12.63 8.87 14.78
C ALA A 100 13.17 7.50 14.30
N ARG A 101 13.72 6.71 15.23
CA ARG A 101 14.01 5.27 15.02
C ARG A 101 12.73 4.42 14.95
N ARG A 102 11.58 5.03 14.68
CA ARG A 102 10.27 4.38 14.62
C ARG A 102 9.59 4.76 13.30
N ALA A 103 8.86 3.80 12.75
CA ALA A 103 8.02 4.04 11.60
C ALA A 103 6.68 3.33 11.75
N GLU A 104 5.68 3.83 11.04
CA GLU A 104 4.39 3.20 10.88
C GLU A 104 4.32 2.48 9.53
N ALA A 105 3.81 1.25 9.53
CA ALA A 105 3.47 0.49 8.34
C ALA A 105 1.95 0.42 8.16
N ALA A 106 1.50 0.77 6.95
CA ALA A 106 0.12 0.60 6.53
C ALA A 106 0.06 -0.30 5.30
N LEU A 107 -0.88 -1.25 5.29
CA LEU A 107 -1.05 -2.20 4.17
C LEU A 107 -2.47 -2.12 3.64
N THR A 108 -2.63 -2.21 2.32
CA THR A 108 -3.94 -2.31 1.68
C THR A 108 -3.87 -3.36 0.58
N VAL A 109 -4.85 -4.24 0.55
CA VAL A 109 -4.97 -5.30 -0.45
C VAL A 109 -6.38 -5.26 -1.02
N GLU A 110 -6.49 -5.19 -2.34
CA GLU A 110 -7.77 -5.21 -3.06
C GLU A 110 -8.57 -6.47 -2.69
N ARG A 111 -9.90 -6.34 -2.51
CA ARG A 111 -10.79 -7.41 -2.00
C ARG A 111 -10.59 -8.76 -2.70
N GLY A 112 -10.50 -8.74 -4.04
CA GLY A 112 -10.30 -9.96 -4.84
C GLY A 112 -8.95 -10.66 -4.63
N PHE A 113 -7.94 -9.96 -4.10
CA PHE A 113 -6.57 -10.44 -3.91
C PHE A 113 -6.21 -10.70 -2.44
N ARG A 114 -7.17 -10.55 -1.53
CA ARG A 114 -7.01 -10.92 -0.13
C ARG A 114 -6.84 -12.42 0.03
N ARG A 115 -6.25 -12.84 1.17
CA ARG A 115 -5.98 -14.25 1.52
C ARG A 115 -5.05 -15.00 0.55
N ALA A 116 -4.40 -14.30 -0.39
CA ALA A 116 -3.38 -14.84 -1.29
C ALA A 116 -1.93 -14.55 -0.81
N GLY A 117 -1.75 -14.25 0.49
CA GLY A 117 -0.43 -13.95 1.06
C GLY A 117 0.17 -12.57 0.73
N LEU A 118 -0.50 -11.73 -0.07
CA LEU A 118 0.04 -10.43 -0.49
C LEU A 118 0.36 -9.48 0.67
N GLY A 119 -0.51 -9.43 1.68
CA GLY A 119 -0.29 -8.60 2.88
C GLY A 119 0.96 -9.01 3.66
N LEU A 120 1.20 -10.31 3.82
CA LEU A 120 2.42 -10.82 4.47
C LEU A 120 3.67 -10.49 3.64
N LYS A 121 3.57 -10.60 2.31
CA LYS A 121 4.66 -10.27 1.37
C LYS A 121 5.06 -8.79 1.50
N LEU A 122 4.08 -7.89 1.52
CA LEU A 122 4.29 -6.46 1.75
C LEU A 122 4.91 -6.20 3.12
N LEU A 123 4.34 -6.77 4.19
CA LEU A 123 4.81 -6.54 5.55
C LEU A 123 6.26 -6.99 5.76
N ARG A 124 6.64 -8.14 5.21
CA ARG A 124 8.04 -8.61 5.22
C ARG A 124 8.97 -7.63 4.53
N ARG A 125 8.59 -7.12 3.35
CA ARG A 125 9.41 -6.13 2.63
C ARG A 125 9.56 -4.85 3.43
N LEU A 126 8.48 -4.34 4.02
CA LEU A 126 8.52 -3.11 4.83
C LEU A 126 9.35 -3.30 6.09
N ALA A 127 9.23 -4.44 6.79
CA ALA A 127 10.04 -4.74 7.97
C ALA A 127 11.54 -4.86 7.64
N GLU A 128 11.89 -5.47 6.51
CA GLU A 128 13.27 -5.49 6.02
C GLU A 128 13.78 -4.09 5.71
N ALA A 129 12.97 -3.29 5.01
CA ALA A 129 13.34 -1.93 4.65
C ALA A 129 13.48 -1.03 5.91
N ALA A 130 12.63 -1.23 6.91
CA ALA A 130 12.70 -0.53 8.18
C ALA A 130 13.99 -0.89 8.94
N ARG A 131 14.33 -2.18 9.01
CA ARG A 131 15.58 -2.68 9.60
C ARG A 131 16.81 -2.06 8.93
N ASN A 132 16.84 -2.08 7.60
CA ASN A 132 17.95 -1.55 6.82
C ASN A 132 18.14 -0.03 6.97
N ARG A 133 17.10 0.68 7.41
CA ARG A 133 17.15 2.11 7.77
C ARG A 133 17.51 2.35 9.24
N GLY A 134 17.86 1.31 10.01
CA GLY A 134 18.22 1.43 11.42
C GLY A 134 17.03 1.70 12.36
N LEU A 135 15.80 1.48 11.89
CA LEU A 135 14.61 1.61 12.74
C LEU A 135 14.58 0.47 13.76
N VAL A 136 14.23 0.80 15.01
CA VAL A 136 14.16 -0.16 16.13
C VAL A 136 12.74 -0.71 16.34
N GLU A 137 11.72 0.04 15.89
CA GLU A 137 10.32 -0.30 16.09
C GLU A 137 9.50 0.03 14.84
N LEU A 138 8.69 -0.94 14.40
CA LEU A 138 7.68 -0.78 13.36
C LEU A 138 6.28 -0.91 13.97
N ARG A 139 5.48 0.13 13.85
CA ARG A 139 4.09 0.19 14.34
C ARG A 139 3.10 -0.10 13.22
N LEU A 140 2.03 -0.79 13.54
CA LEU A 140 0.91 -1.04 12.65
C LEU A 140 -0.38 -0.69 13.37
N ARG A 141 -1.17 0.25 12.84
CA ARG A 141 -2.49 0.58 13.38
C ARG A 141 -3.57 -0.09 12.55
N CYS A 142 -4.57 -0.64 13.23
CA CYS A 142 -5.74 -1.20 12.59
C CYS A 142 -6.96 -1.13 13.49
N LEU A 143 -8.16 -1.19 12.90
CA LEU A 143 -9.39 -1.29 13.68
C LEU A 143 -9.46 -2.63 14.42
N PRO A 144 -10.09 -2.72 15.62
CA PRO A 144 -10.13 -3.94 16.43
C PRO A 144 -10.74 -5.16 15.72
N HIS A 145 -11.69 -4.90 14.81
CA HIS A 145 -12.36 -5.92 14.00
C HIS A 145 -11.55 -6.33 12.76
N ASN A 146 -10.37 -5.74 12.48
CA ASN A 146 -9.51 -6.15 11.38
C ASN A 146 -8.72 -7.43 11.73
N VAL A 147 -9.45 -8.55 11.78
CA VAL A 147 -8.91 -9.89 12.09
C VAL A 147 -7.78 -10.27 11.12
N ALA A 148 -7.82 -9.80 9.87
CA ALA A 148 -6.78 -10.07 8.89
C ALA A 148 -5.44 -9.44 9.30
N MET A 149 -5.42 -8.16 9.63
CA MET A 149 -4.21 -7.46 10.06
C MET A 149 -3.70 -8.01 11.40
N ARG A 150 -4.59 -8.25 12.36
CA ARG A 150 -4.20 -8.85 13.66
C ARG A 150 -3.49 -10.20 13.50
N ARG A 151 -3.97 -11.05 12.59
CA ARG A 151 -3.29 -12.32 12.27
C ARG A 151 -1.93 -12.13 11.59
N LEU A 152 -1.79 -11.14 10.72
CA LEU A 152 -0.51 -10.82 10.08
C LEU A 152 0.53 -10.36 11.11
N VAL A 153 0.11 -9.45 12.00
CA VAL A 153 0.93 -8.87 13.06
C VAL A 153 1.36 -9.95 14.05
N ALA A 154 0.42 -10.79 14.52
CA ALA A 154 0.72 -11.91 15.41
C ALA A 154 1.67 -12.93 14.76
N GLY A 155 1.51 -13.23 13.47
CA GLY A 155 2.36 -14.18 12.74
C GLY A 155 3.82 -13.73 12.54
N LEU A 156 4.14 -12.47 12.83
CA LEU A 156 5.51 -11.93 12.81
C LEU A 156 6.09 -11.72 14.22
N GLY A 157 5.41 -12.23 15.26
CA GLY A 157 5.87 -12.10 16.65
C GLY A 157 5.73 -10.68 17.21
N ALA A 158 4.84 -9.86 16.64
CA ALA A 158 4.58 -8.52 17.14
C ALA A 158 3.79 -8.55 18.45
N GLU A 159 4.07 -7.59 19.33
CA GLU A 159 3.23 -7.33 20.51
C GLU A 159 2.00 -6.52 20.08
N LEU A 160 0.81 -7.11 20.20
CA LEU A 160 -0.46 -6.43 19.96
C LEU A 160 -0.96 -5.76 21.24
N ARG A 161 -1.16 -4.45 21.19
CA ARG A 161 -1.79 -3.65 22.24
C ARG A 161 -3.13 -3.13 21.73
N LEU A 162 -4.16 -3.32 22.54
CA LEU A 162 -5.49 -2.76 22.30
C LEU A 162 -5.56 -1.41 23.04
N SER A 163 -5.91 -0.35 22.33
CA SER A 163 -6.18 0.97 22.90
C SER A 163 -7.58 1.42 22.48
N GLU A 164 -8.20 2.35 23.19
CA GLU A 164 -9.62 2.70 22.98
C GLU A 164 -9.99 2.89 21.50
N GLY A 165 -10.76 1.95 20.94
CA GLY A 165 -11.24 1.98 19.56
C GLY A 165 -10.25 1.50 18.48
N GLU A 166 -8.99 1.19 18.81
CA GLU A 166 -7.95 0.80 17.87
C GLU A 166 -7.08 -0.37 18.37
N SER A 167 -6.47 -1.10 17.43
CA SER A 167 -5.43 -2.10 17.71
C SER A 167 -4.11 -1.62 17.14
N GLU A 168 -3.12 -1.44 18.00
CA GLU A 168 -1.75 -1.12 17.64
C GLU A 168 -0.87 -2.38 17.78
N GLY A 169 -0.18 -2.77 16.73
CA GLY A 169 0.84 -3.80 16.75
C GLY A 169 2.23 -3.17 16.69
N ALA A 170 3.14 -3.55 17.58
CA ALA A 170 4.53 -3.12 17.54
C ALA A 170 5.45 -4.31 17.24
N ILE A 171 6.30 -4.18 16.22
CA ILE A 171 7.34 -5.14 15.87
C ILE A 171 8.70 -4.52 16.22
N ARG A 172 9.44 -5.16 17.11
CA ARG A 172 10.86 -4.82 17.34
C ARG A 172 11.70 -5.40 16.21
N LEU A 173 12.55 -4.55 15.62
CA LEU A 173 13.38 -4.94 14.48
C LEU A 173 14.79 -5.30 14.96
N PRO A 174 15.36 -6.44 14.55
CA PRO A 174 16.76 -6.75 14.82
C PRO A 174 17.66 -5.86 13.95
N GLN A 175 18.96 -5.80 14.28
CA GLN A 175 19.96 -5.03 13.53
C GLN A 175 20.07 -5.49 12.05
N PRO A 176 20.38 -4.59 11.10
CA PRO A 176 20.60 -4.95 9.71
C PRO A 176 21.85 -5.83 9.53
N THR A 177 21.87 -6.63 8.46
CA THR A 177 23.06 -7.40 8.05
C THR A 177 23.61 -6.84 6.74
N PRO A 178 24.92 -6.96 6.45
CA PRO A 178 25.50 -6.48 5.19
C PRO A 178 24.79 -7.02 3.94
N LEU A 179 24.35 -8.28 3.98
CA LEU A 179 23.61 -8.92 2.89
C LEU A 179 22.21 -8.32 2.68
N SER A 180 21.49 -7.96 3.75
CA SER A 180 20.16 -7.34 3.62
C SER A 180 20.25 -5.94 3.03
N LEU A 181 21.31 -5.19 3.36
CA LEU A 181 21.59 -3.86 2.78
C LEU A 181 21.93 -3.96 1.29
N TRP A 182 22.81 -4.87 0.91
CA TRP A 182 23.20 -5.09 -0.49
C TRP A 182 21.99 -5.49 -1.35
N ARG A 183 21.15 -6.42 -0.86
CA ARG A 183 19.92 -6.84 -1.55
C ARG A 183 18.94 -5.68 -1.75
N GLU A 184 18.71 -4.84 -0.74
CA GLU A 184 17.84 -3.67 -0.90
C GLU A 184 18.39 -2.70 -1.95
N GLY A 185 19.71 -2.51 -2.02
CA GLY A 185 20.35 -1.66 -3.03
C GLY A 185 20.08 -2.11 -4.45
N ILE A 186 20.24 -3.41 -4.72
CA ILE A 186 19.98 -4.00 -6.06
C ILE A 186 18.50 -3.90 -6.42
N GLU A 187 17.60 -4.26 -5.50
CA GLU A 187 16.16 -4.15 -5.74
C GLU A 187 15.75 -2.70 -6.03
N ALA A 188 16.27 -1.73 -5.27
CA ALA A 188 15.98 -0.32 -5.49
C ALA A 188 16.44 0.17 -6.88
N ALA A 189 17.59 -0.31 -7.37
CA ALA A 189 18.10 0.03 -8.69
C ALA A 189 17.23 -0.57 -9.82
N LEU A 190 16.82 -1.83 -9.69
CA LEU A 190 15.92 -2.49 -10.65
C LEU A 190 14.54 -1.81 -10.68
N ASP A 191 13.98 -1.51 -9.51
CA ASP A 191 12.69 -0.85 -9.38
C ASP A 191 12.71 0.57 -9.98
N PHE A 192 13.81 1.30 -9.79
CA PHE A 192 14.02 2.61 -10.41
C PHE A 192 14.07 2.49 -11.94
N ASN A 193 14.82 1.51 -12.48
CA ASN A 193 14.87 1.28 -13.91
C ASN A 193 13.49 0.98 -14.50
N LEU A 194 12.71 0.10 -13.86
CA LEU A 194 11.36 -0.21 -14.29
C LEU A 194 10.48 1.05 -14.30
N ALA A 195 10.56 1.87 -13.24
CA ALA A 195 9.79 3.10 -13.15
C ALA A 195 10.14 4.14 -14.23
N VAL A 196 11.39 4.19 -14.68
CA VAL A 196 11.83 4.99 -15.83
C VAL A 196 11.27 4.45 -17.13
N VAL A 197 11.31 3.12 -17.33
CA VAL A 197 10.80 2.46 -18.55
C VAL A 197 9.29 2.61 -18.67
N THR A 198 8.54 2.49 -17.57
CA THR A 198 7.08 2.62 -17.55
C THR A 198 6.60 4.06 -17.46
N MET A 199 7.52 5.04 -17.36
CA MET A 199 7.15 6.45 -17.31
C MET A 199 6.44 6.81 -18.62
N PRO A 200 5.21 7.34 -18.58
CA PRO A 200 4.57 7.83 -19.77
C PRO A 200 5.45 8.95 -20.36
N ARG A 201 6.01 8.72 -21.55
CA ARG A 201 6.67 9.78 -22.32
C ARG A 201 5.62 10.86 -22.55
N SER A 202 5.70 11.95 -21.80
CA SER A 202 4.74 13.04 -21.93
C SER A 202 4.82 13.60 -23.35
N ARG A 203 3.68 13.54 -24.04
CA ARG A 203 3.36 14.46 -25.12
C ARG A 203 3.40 15.87 -24.54
N SER A 204 4.18 16.74 -25.20
CA SER A 204 4.15 18.21 -25.16
C SER A 204 3.38 18.83 -23.99
N LEU A 205 4.13 19.41 -23.04
CA LEU A 205 3.57 20.40 -22.10
C LEU A 205 2.85 21.49 -22.93
N PRO A 206 1.59 21.81 -22.66
CA PRO A 206 1.01 23.03 -23.22
C PRO A 206 1.84 24.21 -22.70
N LEU A 207 2.27 25.07 -23.63
CA LEU A 207 2.96 26.32 -23.33
C LEU A 207 2.20 27.08 -22.23
N PRO A 208 2.88 27.68 -21.26
CA PRO A 208 2.20 28.46 -20.23
C PRO A 208 1.44 29.61 -20.92
N CYS A 209 0.11 29.60 -20.80
CA CYS A 209 -0.70 30.76 -21.15
C CYS A 209 -0.23 31.93 -20.28
N LEU A 210 0.39 32.91 -20.90
CA LEU A 210 0.67 34.21 -20.29
C LEU A 210 -0.65 34.80 -19.77
N PRO A 211 -0.70 35.26 -18.52
CA PRO A 211 -1.91 35.89 -18.02
C PRO A 211 -2.19 37.22 -18.73
N PRO A 212 -3.46 37.63 -18.86
CA PRO A 212 -3.88 38.77 -19.69
C PRO A 212 -3.41 40.15 -19.21
N PHE A 213 -2.66 40.24 -18.11
CA PHE A 213 -2.17 41.51 -17.55
C PHE A 213 -0.78 41.94 -18.08
N LEU A 214 -0.11 41.13 -18.90
CA LEU A 214 1.19 41.48 -19.52
C LEU A 214 1.10 41.83 -21.02
N ALA A 215 -0.10 41.99 -21.58
CA ALA A 215 -0.30 42.30 -23.00
C ALA A 215 -0.48 43.80 -23.34
N ARG A 216 -0.31 44.73 -22.39
CA ARG A 216 -0.37 46.19 -22.64
C ARG A 216 0.84 46.91 -22.05
N ALA A 217 1.95 46.81 -22.76
CA ALA A 217 3.06 47.75 -22.68
C ALA A 217 3.73 47.80 -24.06
N ALA A 218 3.03 48.39 -25.02
CA ALA A 218 3.55 48.87 -26.30
C ALA A 218 2.65 50.02 -26.76
#